data_AF-A0A1I8CG73-F1
#
_entry.id   AF-A0A1I8CG73-F1
#
_cell.length_a   1.000
_cell.length_b   1.000
_cell.length_c   1.000
_cell.angle_alpha   90.00
_cell.angle_beta   90.00
_cell.angle_gamma   90.00
#
_symmetry.space_group_name_H-M   'P 1'
#
loop_
_entity.id
_entity.type
_entity.pdbx_description
1 polymer ?
#
loop_
_entity_poly.entity_id
_entity_poly.type
_entity_poly.pdbx_seq_one_letter_code
_entity_poly.pdbx_strand_id
1 'polypeptide(L)'
;MYGSCIVFLDNLEVFDQAFIKNIRLLQFCSEVEKLKCSDKVSVMASTTKVNLIDSCMMRHGRFNLKVNVDVPTQAEKYEILKVISNNGTSPCVINHEVVFGFISVMQEGEHFTGADLVELLYLRLKVTPTQQSILA
;
A
#
# COMPACT_ATOMS: atom_id res chain seq x y z
N MET A 1 8.32 -16.51 28.33
CA MET A 1 8.93 -16.63 26.98
C MET A 1 8.38 -15.52 26.13
N TYR A 2 9.21 -14.63 25.58
CA TYR A 2 8.74 -13.64 24.60
C TYR A 2 8.44 -14.35 23.27
N GLY A 3 7.26 -14.06 22.70
CA GLY A 3 6.77 -14.63 21.44
C GLY A 3 7.42 -13.98 20.22
N SER A 4 7.13 -14.53 19.04
CA SER A 4 7.56 -13.94 17.77
C SER A 4 6.88 -12.59 17.54
N CYS A 5 7.61 -11.62 16.97
CA CYS A 5 7.13 -10.25 16.76
C CYS A 5 7.51 -9.73 15.37
N ILE A 6 6.65 -8.90 14.79
CA ILE A 6 6.93 -8.14 13.57
C ILE A 6 7.02 -6.66 13.94
N VAL A 7 8.13 -6.02 13.57
CA VAL A 7 8.29 -4.56 13.65
C VAL A 7 8.09 -3.99 12.26
N PHE A 8 7.06 -3.16 12.08
CA PHE A 8 6.76 -2.49 10.80
C PHE A 8 7.10 -1.01 10.89
N LEU A 9 7.91 -0.53 9.95
CA LEU A 9 8.41 0.84 9.92
C LEU A 9 8.01 1.52 8.60
N ASP A 10 7.12 2.49 8.68
CA ASP A 10 6.60 3.18 7.50
C ASP A 10 7.37 4.48 7.19
N ASN A 11 7.35 4.89 5.93
CA ASN A 11 7.95 6.13 5.42
C ASN A 11 9.45 6.30 5.77
N LEU A 12 10.29 5.33 5.41
CA LEU A 12 11.74 5.40 5.69
C LEU A 12 12.44 6.61 5.05
N GLU A 13 11.88 7.23 4.02
CA GLU A 13 12.40 8.46 3.41
C GLU A 13 12.45 9.65 4.38
N VAL A 14 11.77 9.57 5.54
CA VAL A 14 11.90 10.57 6.61
C VAL A 14 13.36 10.70 7.08
N PHE A 15 14.16 9.65 6.97
CA PHE A 15 15.58 9.69 7.35
C PHE A 15 16.46 10.52 6.39
N ASP A 16 15.97 10.90 5.21
CA ASP A 16 16.69 11.76 4.27
C ASP A 16 16.62 13.25 4.68
N GLN A 17 15.67 13.63 5.54
CA GLN A 17 15.38 15.01 5.92
C GLN A 17 16.25 15.49 7.11
N ALA A 18 17.55 15.81 6.91
CA ALA A 18 18.30 16.84 7.68
C ALA A 18 19.82 16.87 7.41
N PHE A 19 20.40 18.05 7.62
CA PHE A 19 21.86 18.35 7.69
C PHE A 19 22.60 17.58 8.81
N ILE A 20 21.89 16.96 9.77
CA ILE A 20 22.39 16.04 10.81
C ILE A 20 22.12 14.57 10.38
N LYS A 21 22.41 14.27 9.12
CA LYS A 21 22.07 13.00 8.47
C LYS A 21 22.67 11.77 9.17
N ASN A 22 23.81 11.94 9.85
CA ASN A 22 24.62 10.80 10.28
C ASN A 22 24.19 10.17 11.60
N ILE A 23 23.97 10.92 12.69
CA ILE A 23 23.88 10.28 14.02
C ILE A 23 22.57 9.50 14.18
N ARG A 24 21.42 10.10 13.82
CA ARG A 24 20.11 9.45 13.99
C ARG A 24 19.95 8.22 13.10
N LEU A 25 20.41 8.32 11.86
CA LEU A 25 20.38 7.21 10.91
C LEU A 25 21.28 6.05 11.36
N LEU A 26 22.49 6.34 11.83
CA LEU A 26 23.42 5.33 12.35
C LEU A 26 22.89 4.68 13.62
N GLN A 27 22.31 5.47 14.54
CA GLN A 27 21.65 4.93 15.75
C GLN A 27 20.50 4.00 15.37
N PHE A 28 19.61 4.45 14.49
CA PHE A 28 18.52 3.63 13.98
C PHE A 28 19.02 2.32 13.35
N CYS A 29 20.03 2.39 12.48
CA CYS A 29 20.62 1.21 11.87
C CYS A 29 21.19 0.22 12.90
N SER A 30 21.85 0.74 13.95
CA SER A 30 22.39 -0.10 15.03
C SER A 30 21.27 -0.80 15.82
N GLU A 31 20.16 -0.13 16.10
CA GLU A 31 19.03 -0.73 16.80
C GLU A 31 18.33 -1.80 15.95
N VAL A 32 18.15 -1.55 14.65
CA VAL A 32 17.58 -2.55 13.73
C VAL A 32 18.44 -3.81 13.66
N GLU A 33 19.76 -3.68 13.67
CA GLU A 33 20.67 -4.83 13.71
C GLU A 33 20.52 -5.65 15.00
N LYS A 34 20.41 -4.99 16.17
CA LYS A 34 20.18 -5.68 17.44
C LYS A 34 18.87 -6.45 17.46
N LEU A 35 17.81 -5.90 16.86
CA LEU A 35 16.51 -6.58 16.77
C LEU A 35 16.60 -7.86 15.92
N LYS A 36 17.41 -7.85 14.86
CA LYS A 36 17.60 -8.99 13.95
C LYS A 36 18.51 -10.09 14.49
N CYS A 37 19.19 -9.89 15.62
CA CYS A 37 19.94 -10.97 16.28
C CYS A 37 19.04 -12.07 16.88
N SER A 38 17.73 -11.84 16.94
CA SER A 38 16.75 -12.83 17.41
C SER A 38 15.94 -13.37 16.22
N ASP A 39 15.99 -14.68 16.00
CA ASP A 39 15.19 -15.37 14.97
C ASP A 39 13.66 -15.20 15.16
N LYS A 40 13.26 -14.66 16.31
CA LYS A 40 11.85 -14.41 16.66
C LYS A 40 11.36 -13.04 16.20
N VAL A 41 12.23 -12.16 15.72
CA VAL A 41 11.85 -10.79 15.35
C VAL A 41 12.08 -10.57 13.85
N SER A 42 11.00 -10.25 13.14
CA SER A 42 11.07 -9.82 11.74
C SER A 42 10.88 -8.31 11.65
N VAL A 43 11.73 -7.63 10.89
CA VAL A 43 11.62 -6.18 10.65
C VAL A 43 11.24 -5.96 9.20
N MET A 44 10.09 -5.30 8.98
CA MET A 44 9.59 -4.88 7.69
C MET A 44 9.55 -3.36 7.63
N ALA A 45 9.73 -2.80 6.43
CA ALA A 45 9.64 -1.37 6.24
C ALA A 45 9.12 -1.01 4.86
N SER A 46 8.49 0.16 4.77
CA SER A 46 7.95 0.73 3.52
C SER A 46 8.54 2.11 3.24
N THR A 47 8.58 2.44 1.95
CA THR A 47 8.97 3.76 1.46
C THR A 47 8.27 4.04 0.13
N THR A 48 7.85 5.29 -0.07
CA THR A 48 7.37 5.73 -1.39
C THR A 48 8.52 6.19 -2.30
N LYS A 49 9.72 6.41 -1.72
CA LYS A 49 10.87 7.02 -2.40
C LYS A 49 12.15 6.22 -2.14
N VAL A 50 12.26 5.05 -2.77
CA VAL A 50 13.44 4.16 -2.65
C VAL A 50 14.76 4.87 -2.96
N ASN A 51 14.75 5.86 -3.86
CA ASN A 51 15.94 6.64 -4.24
C ASN A 51 16.46 7.56 -3.12
N LEU A 52 15.64 7.87 -2.11
CA LEU A 52 16.04 8.68 -0.96
C LEU A 52 16.57 7.83 0.21
N ILE A 53 16.50 6.50 0.10
CA ILE A 53 16.95 5.61 1.17
C ILE A 53 18.47 5.52 1.17
N ASP A 54 19.08 5.79 2.32
CA ASP A 54 20.53 5.71 2.47
C ASP A 54 21.03 4.27 2.27
N SER A 55 22.12 4.14 1.52
CA SER A 55 22.80 2.87 1.26
C SER A 55 23.11 2.08 2.54
N CYS A 56 23.34 2.76 3.68
CA CYS A 56 23.57 2.11 4.95
C CYS A 56 22.38 1.22 5.29
N MET A 57 21.14 1.70 5.23
CA MET A 57 19.94 0.92 5.58
C MET A 57 19.79 -0.35 4.73
N MET A 58 20.34 -0.36 3.52
CA MET A 58 20.25 -1.46 2.56
C MET A 58 21.37 -2.50 2.67
N ARG A 59 22.38 -2.29 3.53
CA ARG A 59 23.49 -3.25 3.70
C ARG A 59 23.02 -4.55 4.35
N HIS A 60 23.77 -5.63 4.09
CA HIS A 60 23.58 -6.93 4.73
C HIS A 60 23.44 -6.79 6.24
N GLY A 61 22.44 -7.47 6.82
CA GLY A 61 22.06 -7.34 8.23
C GLY A 61 20.93 -6.34 8.50
N ARG A 62 20.51 -5.53 7.51
CA ARG A 62 19.39 -4.57 7.61
C ARG A 62 18.33 -4.85 6.55
N PHE A 63 17.95 -3.93 5.68
CA PHE A 63 16.89 -4.13 4.67
C PHE A 63 17.44 -4.71 3.36
N ASN A 64 17.81 -5.99 3.39
CA ASN A 64 18.39 -6.68 2.23
C ASN A 64 17.33 -7.26 1.26
N LEU A 65 16.17 -7.69 1.77
CA LEU A 65 15.05 -8.13 0.93
C LEU A 65 14.25 -6.90 0.46
N LYS A 66 14.15 -6.72 -0.86
CA LYS A 66 13.37 -5.66 -1.48
C LYS A 66 12.17 -6.28 -2.20
N VAL A 67 10.99 -5.79 -1.89
CA VAL A 67 9.75 -6.11 -2.59
C VAL A 67 9.27 -4.81 -3.23
N ASN A 68 9.15 -4.79 -4.55
CA ASN A 68 8.57 -3.66 -5.25
C ASN A 68 7.08 -3.89 -5.44
N VAL A 69 6.28 -2.85 -5.22
CA VAL A 69 4.83 -2.87 -5.45
C VAL A 69 4.54 -1.81 -6.49
N ASP A 70 4.21 -2.26 -7.69
CA ASP A 70 3.90 -1.38 -8.82
C ASP A 70 2.40 -1.10 -8.90
N VAL A 71 2.04 -0.14 -9.76
CA VAL A 71 0.63 0.08 -10.13
C VAL A 71 0.05 -1.19 -10.73
N PRO A 72 -1.18 -1.58 -10.32
CA PRO A 72 -1.77 -2.85 -10.75
C PRO A 72 -2.01 -2.86 -12.26
N THR A 73 -1.77 -4.02 -12.87
CA THR A 73 -2.16 -4.32 -14.26
C THR A 73 -3.68 -4.32 -14.42
N GLN A 74 -4.17 -4.36 -15.66
CA GLN A 74 -5.61 -4.44 -15.94
C GLN A 74 -6.24 -5.67 -15.25
N ALA A 75 -5.61 -6.84 -15.32
CA ALA A 75 -6.09 -8.05 -14.66
C ALA A 75 -6.11 -7.91 -13.13
N GLU A 76 -5.06 -7.32 -12.54
CA GLU A 76 -5.00 -7.10 -11.09
C GLU A 76 -6.03 -6.05 -10.63
N LYS A 77 -6.28 -5.00 -11.42
CA LYS A 77 -7.34 -4.01 -11.15
C LYS A 77 -8.70 -4.69 -11.05
N TYR A 78 -9.01 -5.59 -11.97
CA TYR A 78 -10.27 -6.36 -11.94
C TYR A 78 -10.40 -7.18 -10.65
N GLU A 79 -9.35 -7.91 -10.25
CA GLU A 79 -9.36 -8.71 -9.03
C GLU A 79 -9.43 -7.84 -7.76
N ILE A 80 -8.72 -6.72 -7.73
CA ILE A 80 -8.79 -5.74 -6.63
C ILE A 80 -10.23 -5.21 -6.49
N LEU A 81 -10.86 -4.79 -7.59
CA LEU A 81 -12.25 -4.31 -7.58
C LEU A 81 -13.22 -5.39 -7.07
N LYS A 82 -13.02 -6.64 -7.49
CA LYS A 82 -13.82 -7.78 -7.03
C LYS A 82 -13.68 -8.02 -5.52
N VAL A 83 -12.45 -7.96 -4.99
CA VAL A 83 -12.19 -8.10 -3.54
C VAL A 83 -12.80 -6.93 -2.75
N ILE A 84 -12.59 -5.68 -3.19
CA ILE A 84 -13.15 -4.48 -2.57
C ILE A 84 -14.69 -4.54 -2.52
N SER A 85 -15.30 -5.10 -3.58
CA SER A 85 -16.74 -5.27 -3.68
C SER A 85 -17.30 -6.33 -2.75
N ASN A 86 -16.61 -7.47 -2.63
CA ASN A 86 -17.08 -8.62 -1.84
C ASN A 86 -16.92 -8.42 -0.33
N ASN A 87 -16.01 -7.56 0.12
CA ASN A 87 -15.75 -7.30 1.54
C ASN A 87 -16.79 -6.39 2.22
N GLY A 88 -17.95 -6.17 1.59
CA GLY A 88 -19.11 -5.50 2.20
C GLY A 88 -18.94 -4.00 2.49
N THR A 89 -17.84 -3.39 2.04
CA THR A 89 -17.53 -1.97 2.24
C THR A 89 -17.96 -1.10 1.06
N SER A 90 -18.46 -1.73 -0.02
CA SER A 90 -18.71 -1.10 -1.30
C SER A 90 -20.19 -1.05 -1.67
N PRO A 91 -20.59 -0.17 -2.61
CA PRO A 91 -21.95 -0.08 -3.12
C PRO A 91 -22.41 -1.40 -3.71
N CYS A 92 -23.71 -1.64 -3.71
CA CYS A 92 -24.31 -2.63 -4.59
C CYS A 92 -24.18 -2.12 -6.04
N VAL A 93 -23.08 -2.48 -6.73
CA VAL A 93 -22.88 -2.15 -8.14
C VAL A 93 -23.70 -3.14 -8.96
N ILE A 94 -24.69 -2.63 -9.69
CA ILE A 94 -25.45 -3.47 -10.63
C ILE A 94 -24.49 -3.94 -11.73
N ASN A 95 -24.38 -5.24 -11.91
CA ASN A 95 -23.53 -5.88 -12.93
C ASN A 95 -22.02 -5.61 -12.73
N HIS A 96 -21.48 -6.09 -11.59
CA HIS A 96 -20.06 -6.02 -11.21
C HIS A 96 -19.09 -6.38 -12.33
N GLU A 97 -19.37 -7.42 -13.11
CA GLU A 97 -18.48 -7.89 -14.18
C GLU A 97 -18.27 -6.83 -15.28
N VAL A 98 -19.36 -6.18 -15.72
CA VAL A 98 -19.29 -5.14 -16.75
C VAL A 98 -18.58 -3.89 -16.24
N VAL A 99 -18.91 -3.45 -15.03
CA VAL A 99 -18.32 -2.23 -14.46
C VAL A 99 -16.84 -2.43 -14.15
N PHE A 100 -16.46 -3.56 -13.54
CA PHE A 100 -15.06 -3.85 -13.23
C PHE A 100 -14.25 -4.09 -14.50
N GLY A 101 -14.83 -4.77 -15.49
CA GLY A 101 -14.24 -4.92 -16.81
C GLY A 101 -13.91 -3.56 -17.43
N PHE A 102 -14.87 -2.63 -17.45
CA PHE A 102 -14.67 -1.28 -17.97
C PHE A 102 -13.58 -0.51 -17.21
N ILE A 103 -13.66 -0.44 -15.88
CA ILE A 103 -12.69 0.30 -15.04
C ILE A 103 -11.28 -0.28 -15.20
N SER A 104 -11.17 -1.61 -15.35
CA SER A 104 -9.87 -2.28 -15.44
C SER A 104 -9.10 -1.94 -16.73
N VAL A 105 -9.79 -1.57 -17.81
CA VAL A 105 -9.19 -1.31 -19.13
C VAL A 105 -9.20 0.16 -19.55
N MET A 106 -9.85 1.05 -18.80
CA MET A 106 -9.93 2.47 -19.13
C MET A 106 -8.53 3.12 -19.16
N GLN A 107 -8.23 3.92 -20.18
CA GLN A 107 -6.91 4.53 -20.35
C GLN A 107 -6.61 5.56 -19.27
N GLU A 108 -7.63 6.32 -18.85
CA GLU A 108 -7.53 7.30 -17.76
C GLU A 108 -7.17 6.65 -16.42
N GLY A 109 -7.46 5.35 -16.29
CA GLY A 109 -7.20 4.52 -15.13
C GLY A 109 -5.85 3.83 -15.14
N GLU A 110 -4.99 4.05 -16.13
CA GLU A 110 -3.71 3.34 -16.28
C GLU A 110 -2.85 3.46 -15.01
N HIS A 111 -2.83 4.64 -14.39
CA HIS A 111 -2.01 4.96 -13.21
C HIS A 111 -2.71 4.71 -11.89
N PHE A 112 -3.92 4.14 -11.89
CA PHE A 112 -4.70 3.99 -10.66
C PHE A 112 -4.07 2.95 -9.75
N THR A 113 -3.80 3.38 -8.52
CA THR A 113 -3.39 2.53 -7.41
C THR A 113 -4.61 1.81 -6.81
N GLY A 114 -4.36 0.85 -5.92
CA GLY A 114 -5.44 0.22 -5.15
C GLY A 114 -6.29 1.24 -4.40
N ALA A 115 -5.69 2.32 -3.86
CA ALA A 115 -6.42 3.38 -3.17
C ALA A 115 -7.34 4.17 -4.12
N ASP A 116 -6.89 4.45 -5.34
CA ASP A 116 -7.70 5.14 -6.35
C ASP A 116 -8.91 4.30 -6.79
N LEU A 117 -8.73 2.98 -6.94
CA LEU A 117 -9.83 2.06 -7.26
C LEU A 117 -10.88 2.01 -6.14
N VAL A 118 -10.42 2.01 -4.88
CA VAL A 118 -11.29 2.10 -3.72
C VAL A 118 -12.09 3.41 -3.75
N GLU A 119 -11.41 4.55 -3.91
CA GLU A 119 -12.04 5.87 -3.95
C GLU A 119 -13.03 6.00 -5.12
N LEU A 120 -12.72 5.47 -6.30
CA LEU A 120 -13.61 5.44 -7.47
C LEU A 120 -14.95 4.78 -7.11
N LEU A 121 -14.91 3.59 -6.49
CA LEU A 121 -16.12 2.87 -6.08
C LEU A 121 -16.90 3.64 -5.00
N TYR A 122 -16.21 4.31 -4.07
CA TYR A 122 -16.87 5.12 -3.05
C TYR A 122 -17.50 6.42 -3.60
N LEU A 123 -16.85 7.12 -4.52
CA LEU A 123 -17.34 8.40 -5.07
C LEU A 123 -18.64 8.24 -5.87
N ARG A 124 -18.88 7.07 -6.47
CA ARG A 124 -20.14 6.82 -7.19
C ARG A 124 -21.36 6.64 -6.29
N LEU A 125 -21.19 6.47 -4.97
CA LEU A 125 -22.29 6.47 -3.98
C LEU A 125 -22.89 7.84 -3.71
N LYS A 126 -22.09 8.91 -3.81
CA LYS A 126 -22.59 10.25 -3.48
C LYS A 126 -23.56 10.80 -4.52
N VAL A 127 -23.73 10.12 -5.66
CA VAL A 127 -24.61 10.55 -6.76
C VAL A 127 -26.01 9.89 -6.71
N THR A 128 -26.33 9.05 -5.72
CA THR A 128 -27.69 8.47 -5.65
C THR A 128 -28.20 8.26 -4.22
N PRO A 129 -28.97 9.22 -3.72
CA PRO A 129 -30.22 8.89 -3.02
C PRO A 129 -31.40 9.81 -3.39
N THR A 130 -31.56 10.22 -4.66
CA THR A 130 -32.64 11.17 -5.03
C THR A 130 -33.50 10.78 -6.25
N GLN A 131 -33.45 9.53 -6.74
CA GLN A 131 -34.39 9.08 -7.79
C GLN A 131 -34.88 7.64 -7.61
N GLN A 132 -35.36 7.30 -6.40
CA GLN A 132 -36.14 6.06 -6.18
C GLN A 132 -37.63 6.31 -5.91
N SER A 133 -38.13 7.55 -6.05
CA SER A 133 -39.53 7.89 -5.80
C SER A 133 -40.39 8.14 -7.06
N ILE A 134 -39.98 7.71 -8.26
CA ILE A 134 -40.77 7.92 -9.50
C ILE A 134 -41.25 6.60 -10.15
N LEU A 135 -41.04 5.43 -9.55
CA LEU A 135 -41.65 4.17 -10.03
C LEU A 135 -42.23 3.33 -8.88
N ALA A 136 -43.17 3.91 -8.15
CA ALA A 136 -44.14 3.21 -7.30
C ALA A 136 -45.55 3.76 -7.56
#